data_AF-A0A4U7CFR2-F1
#
_entry.id   AF-A0A4U7CFR2-F1
#
_cell.length_a   1.000
_cell.length_b   1.000
_cell.length_c   1.000
_cell.angle_alpha   90.00
_cell.angle_beta   90.00
_cell.angle_gamma   90.00
#
_symmetry.space_group_name_H-M   'P 1'
#
loop_
_entity.id
_entity.type
_entity.pdbx_description
1 polymer ?
#
loop_
_entity_poly.entity_id
_entity_poly.type
_entity_poly.pdbx_seq_one_letter_code
_entity_poly.pdbx_strand_id
1 'polypeptide(L)'
;MTAAVFNGLFAVLVYIPVAYLYRSLYPWMSEHNYGVMALILYLPLPFLFFSLPMRDALSAFSFLSFLALGVYAFRERDVAMGLTMVPLWAMVFLLRPELGLVGLLGFGAAGSVDLIRTLKLELSIPSLAVVLGGLGALGFGLFAEVLYSFERVNAELAYRAQGGAVYLDGMQYSSWFDFLLAAPGRALYFVFTPFPLHVESVFHLLAFTAVPIVIVLFVGAVRSLYECEFDETVAVLLIVVFLAGSAGYGAINSNFGTGVRHRMTFEFILVVVAAPVIARWELLVREWLGVVPRHGNEYDEQQREAQELDGHVKARGEYPNEAGE
;
A
#
# COMPACT_ATOMS: atom_id res chain seq x y z
N MET A 1 -24.35 17.35 -9.02
CA MET A 1 -24.53 16.11 -9.81
C MET A 1 -23.27 15.76 -10.60
N THR A 2 -22.66 16.69 -11.34
CA THR A 2 -21.44 16.46 -12.15
C THR A 2 -20.23 15.97 -11.37
N ALA A 3 -19.88 16.60 -10.23
CA ALA A 3 -18.72 16.19 -9.43
C ALA A 3 -18.82 14.76 -8.86
N ALA A 4 -20.02 14.32 -8.46
CA ALA A 4 -20.22 12.97 -7.95
C ALA A 4 -20.05 11.90 -9.05
N VAL A 5 -20.46 12.21 -10.29
CA VAL A 5 -20.26 11.32 -11.45
C VAL A 5 -18.78 11.12 -11.74
N PHE A 6 -17.99 12.19 -11.71
CA PHE A 6 -16.54 12.08 -11.91
C PHE A 6 -15.87 11.25 -10.81
N ASN A 7 -16.30 11.41 -9.55
CA ASN A 7 -15.73 10.62 -8.47
C ASN A 7 -16.08 9.14 -8.56
N GLY A 8 -17.34 8.80 -8.90
CA GLY A 8 -17.72 7.43 -9.19
C GLY A 8 -16.90 6.84 -10.36
N LEU A 9 -16.64 7.64 -11.39
CA LEU A 9 -15.78 7.23 -12.51
C LEU A 9 -14.35 6.93 -12.03
N PHE A 10 -13.72 7.84 -11.28
CA PHE A 10 -12.37 7.60 -10.74
C PHE A 10 -12.32 6.39 -9.79
N ALA A 11 -13.39 6.17 -9.02
CA ALA A 11 -13.50 5.02 -8.12
C ALA A 11 -13.47 3.69 -8.87
N VAL A 12 -14.06 3.62 -10.06
CA VAL A 12 -14.03 2.41 -10.90
C VAL A 12 -12.70 2.31 -11.65
N LEU A 13 -12.23 3.43 -12.22
CA LEU A 13 -11.00 3.45 -13.02
C LEU A 13 -9.73 3.19 -12.20
N VAL A 14 -9.76 3.37 -10.87
CA VAL A 14 -8.61 3.10 -9.98
C VAL A 14 -8.13 1.64 -10.06
N TYR A 15 -8.99 0.71 -10.45
CA TYR A 15 -8.59 -0.68 -10.69
C TYR A 15 -7.55 -0.81 -11.81
N ILE A 16 -7.60 0.03 -12.85
CA ILE A 16 -6.67 -0.07 -13.99
C ILE A 16 -5.21 0.09 -13.58
N PRO A 17 -4.78 1.19 -12.92
CA PRO A 17 -3.40 1.32 -12.47
C PRO A 17 -3.03 0.30 -11.39
N VAL A 18 -3.97 -0.07 -10.50
CA VAL A 18 -3.75 -1.15 -9.52
C VAL A 18 -3.46 -2.48 -10.20
N ALA A 19 -4.21 -2.80 -11.25
CA ALA A 19 -4.05 -4.03 -12.01
C ALA A 19 -2.67 -4.10 -12.67
N TYR A 20 -2.23 -2.98 -13.25
CA TYR A 20 -0.89 -2.88 -13.80
C TYR A 20 0.18 -3.08 -12.72
N LEU A 21 0.03 -2.45 -11.54
CA LEU A 21 1.00 -2.53 -10.46
C LEU A 21 1.15 -3.95 -9.88
N TYR A 22 0.06 -4.66 -9.59
CA TYR A 22 0.19 -6.02 -9.02
C TYR A 22 0.76 -7.01 -10.04
N ARG A 23 0.44 -6.86 -11.33
CA ARG A 23 1.04 -7.71 -12.39
C ARG A 23 2.51 -7.38 -12.61
N SER A 24 2.89 -6.11 -12.45
CA SER A 24 4.30 -5.71 -12.51
C SER A 24 5.08 -6.24 -11.31
N LEU A 25 4.44 -6.29 -10.12
CA LEU A 25 5.03 -6.84 -8.91
C LEU A 25 5.11 -8.38 -8.96
N TYR A 26 4.09 -9.06 -9.45
CA TYR A 26 4.00 -10.52 -9.54
C TYR A 26 3.73 -10.96 -11.00
N PRO A 27 4.77 -11.02 -11.88
CA PRO A 27 4.58 -11.28 -13.31
C PRO A 27 3.99 -12.64 -13.66
N TRP A 28 4.09 -13.62 -12.75
CA TRP A 28 3.55 -14.97 -12.92
C TRP A 28 2.04 -15.06 -12.64
N MET A 29 1.43 -14.04 -12.05
CA MET A 29 0.00 -14.04 -11.75
C MET A 29 -0.83 -13.92 -13.03
N SER A 30 -2.00 -14.57 -13.03
CA SER A 30 -2.94 -14.53 -14.15
C SER A 30 -3.37 -13.09 -14.49
N GLU A 31 -3.74 -12.87 -15.76
CA GLU A 31 -4.24 -11.57 -16.20
C GLU A 31 -5.49 -11.16 -15.42
N HIS A 32 -6.32 -12.09 -14.96
CA HIS A 32 -7.58 -11.77 -14.29
C HIS A 32 -7.57 -12.26 -12.84
N ASN A 33 -7.40 -11.32 -11.90
CA ASN A 33 -7.60 -11.55 -10.47
C ASN A 33 -8.88 -10.81 -10.02
N TYR A 34 -9.99 -11.54 -9.93
CA TYR A 34 -11.28 -10.94 -9.58
C TYR A 34 -11.37 -10.62 -8.09
N GLY A 35 -10.61 -11.29 -7.24
CA GLY A 35 -10.50 -10.99 -5.81
C GLY A 35 -9.89 -9.60 -5.58
N VAL A 36 -8.78 -9.30 -6.25
CA VAL A 36 -8.16 -7.96 -6.23
C VAL A 36 -9.14 -6.93 -6.78
N MET A 37 -9.78 -7.20 -7.92
CA MET A 37 -10.79 -6.30 -8.49
C MET A 37 -11.93 -6.03 -7.51
N ALA A 38 -12.48 -7.06 -6.88
CA ALA A 38 -13.56 -6.94 -5.91
C ALA A 38 -13.13 -6.10 -4.69
N LEU A 39 -11.93 -6.31 -4.15
CA LEU A 39 -11.43 -5.52 -3.03
C LEU A 39 -11.24 -4.05 -3.43
N ILE A 40 -10.65 -3.76 -4.57
CA ILE A 40 -10.46 -2.38 -5.02
C ILE A 40 -11.80 -1.64 -5.21
N LEU A 41 -12.80 -2.33 -5.76
CA LEU A 41 -14.11 -1.72 -6.02
C LEU A 41 -15.01 -1.64 -4.79
N TYR A 42 -14.86 -2.55 -3.81
CA TYR A 42 -15.81 -2.71 -2.71
C TYR A 42 -15.19 -2.66 -1.30
N LEU A 43 -13.94 -2.23 -1.15
CA LEU A 43 -13.38 -1.92 0.17
C LEU A 43 -14.29 -0.89 0.87
N PRO A 44 -14.79 -1.15 2.10
CA PRO A 44 -15.90 -0.39 2.68
C PRO A 44 -15.70 1.12 2.74
N LEU A 45 -14.51 1.56 3.17
CA LEU A 45 -14.20 2.98 3.33
C LEU A 45 -13.91 3.68 1.99
N PRO A 46 -13.02 3.17 1.11
CA PRO A 46 -12.88 3.67 -0.26
C PRO A 46 -14.21 3.76 -1.01
N PHE A 47 -15.04 2.72 -0.95
CA PHE A 47 -16.35 2.71 -1.62
C PHE A 47 -17.25 3.85 -1.14
N LEU A 48 -17.34 4.04 0.18
CA LEU A 48 -18.13 5.13 0.76
C LEU A 48 -17.55 6.50 0.39
N PHE A 49 -16.27 6.74 0.65
CA PHE A 49 -15.66 8.06 0.49
C PHE A 49 -15.49 8.49 -0.96
N PHE A 50 -15.30 7.55 -1.89
CA PHE A 50 -15.22 7.89 -3.31
C PHE A 50 -16.60 8.17 -3.92
N SER A 51 -17.69 7.83 -3.25
CA SER A 51 -19.03 8.26 -3.65
C SER A 51 -19.31 9.73 -3.31
N LEU A 52 -18.58 10.30 -2.33
CA LEU A 52 -18.73 11.69 -1.91
C LEU A 52 -17.99 12.63 -2.87
N PRO A 53 -18.51 13.84 -3.16
CA PRO A 53 -17.89 14.80 -4.08
C PRO A 53 -16.65 15.48 -3.45
N MET A 54 -15.60 14.70 -3.18
CA MET A 54 -14.33 15.12 -2.60
C MET A 54 -13.16 14.82 -3.55
N ARG A 55 -12.03 15.50 -3.37
CA ARG A 55 -10.84 15.30 -4.21
C ARG A 55 -10.13 13.95 -3.99
N ASP A 56 -10.57 13.12 -3.04
CA ASP A 56 -9.88 11.89 -2.64
C ASP A 56 -9.83 10.84 -3.75
N ALA A 57 -10.94 10.61 -4.45
CA ALA A 57 -11.01 9.66 -5.56
C ALA A 57 -10.05 10.06 -6.69
N LEU A 58 -10.06 11.34 -7.09
CA LEU A 58 -9.13 11.88 -8.08
C LEU A 58 -7.68 11.76 -7.61
N SER A 59 -7.40 12.10 -6.34
CA SER A 59 -6.04 12.04 -5.80
C SER A 59 -5.48 10.61 -5.80
N ALA A 60 -6.28 9.64 -5.36
CA ALA A 60 -5.89 8.23 -5.35
C ALA A 60 -5.70 7.69 -6.77
N PHE A 61 -6.64 7.98 -7.67
CA PHE A 61 -6.53 7.59 -9.08
C PHE A 61 -5.29 8.18 -9.75
N SER A 62 -5.07 9.50 -9.63
CA SER A 62 -3.90 10.17 -10.20
C SER A 62 -2.59 9.64 -9.62
N PHE A 63 -2.53 9.41 -8.30
CA PHE A 63 -1.32 8.89 -7.66
C PHE A 63 -1.01 7.45 -8.07
N LEU A 64 -1.99 6.55 -8.06
CA LEU A 64 -1.78 5.17 -8.51
C LEU A 64 -1.45 5.11 -10.00
N SER A 65 -2.05 5.97 -10.82
CA SER A 65 -1.69 6.11 -12.24
C SER A 65 -0.25 6.61 -12.42
N PHE A 66 0.19 7.56 -11.59
CA PHE A 66 1.56 8.03 -11.57
C PHE A 66 2.54 6.91 -11.25
N LEU A 67 2.24 6.08 -10.25
CA LEU A 67 3.05 4.90 -9.92
C LEU A 67 3.06 3.89 -11.07
N ALA A 68 1.89 3.54 -11.61
CA ALA A 68 1.76 2.55 -12.68
C ALA A 68 2.49 2.96 -13.97
N LEU A 69 2.25 4.18 -14.44
CA LEU A 69 2.92 4.71 -15.64
C LEU A 69 4.42 4.87 -15.43
N GLY A 70 4.86 5.21 -14.21
CA GLY A 70 6.28 5.23 -13.92
C GLY A 70 6.91 3.86 -13.93
N VAL A 71 6.28 2.84 -13.33
CA VAL A 71 6.74 1.46 -13.45
C VAL A 71 6.84 1.03 -14.92
N TYR A 72 5.85 1.38 -15.73
CA TYR A 72 5.87 1.13 -17.18
C TYR A 72 7.07 1.82 -17.85
N ALA A 73 7.24 3.13 -17.65
CA ALA A 73 8.34 3.89 -18.24
C ALA A 73 9.71 3.35 -17.81
N PHE A 74 9.84 2.93 -16.54
CA PHE A 74 11.06 2.32 -16.01
C PHE A 74 11.38 0.99 -16.70
N ARG A 75 10.39 0.09 -16.83
CA ARG A 75 10.59 -1.25 -17.41
C ARG A 75 10.85 -1.21 -18.90
N GLU A 76 10.04 -0.46 -19.64
CA GLU A 76 10.11 -0.40 -21.10
C GLU A 76 11.20 0.57 -21.59
N ARG A 77 11.85 1.31 -20.68
CA ARG A 77 12.78 2.41 -20.99
C ARG A 77 12.18 3.42 -21.96
N ASP A 78 10.86 3.61 -21.88
CA ASP A 78 10.10 4.51 -22.76
C ASP A 78 10.24 5.96 -22.26
N VAL A 79 11.13 6.70 -22.93
CA VAL A 79 11.40 8.11 -22.62
C VAL A 79 10.18 8.99 -22.86
N ALA A 80 9.36 8.70 -23.87
CA ALA A 80 8.16 9.49 -24.16
C ALA A 80 7.16 9.35 -23.02
N MET A 81 6.93 8.12 -22.54
CA MET A 81 6.11 7.89 -21.35
C MET A 81 6.72 8.54 -20.10
N GLY A 82 8.04 8.47 -19.93
CA GLY A 82 8.74 9.15 -18.84
C GLY A 82 8.50 10.68 -18.82
N LEU A 83 8.44 11.33 -19.99
CA LEU A 83 8.11 12.76 -20.09
C LEU A 83 6.67 13.05 -19.66
N THR A 84 5.71 12.16 -19.95
CA THR A 84 4.31 12.31 -19.50
C THR A 84 4.17 12.22 -17.97
N MET A 85 5.14 11.63 -17.27
CA MET A 85 5.12 11.56 -15.81
C MET A 85 5.29 12.93 -15.16
N VAL A 86 5.98 13.89 -15.78
CA VAL A 86 6.23 15.21 -15.21
C VAL A 86 4.93 16.00 -14.98
N PRO A 87 4.04 16.19 -15.99
CA PRO A 87 2.77 16.86 -15.74
C PRO A 87 1.84 16.07 -14.81
N LEU A 88 1.88 14.73 -14.86
CA LEU A 88 1.08 13.90 -13.94
C LEU A 88 1.58 14.01 -12.49
N TRP A 89 2.90 14.03 -12.27
CA TRP A 89 3.50 14.31 -10.98
C TRP A 89 3.12 15.70 -10.48
N ALA A 90 3.20 16.72 -11.33
CA ALA A 90 2.81 18.09 -10.98
C ALA A 90 1.33 18.13 -10.55
N MET A 91 0.44 17.43 -11.25
CA MET A 91 -0.97 17.30 -10.86
C MET A 91 -1.13 16.62 -9.50
N VAL A 92 -0.43 15.50 -9.25
CA VAL A 92 -0.43 14.83 -7.94
C VAL A 92 0.05 15.79 -6.86
N PHE A 93 1.14 16.52 -7.11
CA PHE A 93 1.70 17.48 -6.15
C PHE A 93 0.74 18.63 -5.83
N LEU A 94 0.02 19.14 -6.83
CA LEU A 94 -1.02 20.18 -6.63
C LEU A 94 -2.23 19.65 -5.86
N LEU A 95 -2.62 18.39 -6.07
CA LEU A 95 -3.72 17.78 -5.33
C LEU A 95 -3.33 17.47 -3.88
N ARG A 96 -2.16 16.86 -3.70
CA ARG A 96 -1.60 16.34 -2.44
C ARG A 96 -0.07 16.37 -2.52
N PRO A 97 0.59 17.44 -2.03
CA PRO A 97 2.03 17.60 -2.17
C PRO A 97 2.82 16.50 -1.46
N GLU A 98 2.27 15.94 -0.38
CA GLU A 98 2.93 14.84 0.34
C GLU A 98 2.97 13.57 -0.52
N LEU A 99 1.91 13.25 -1.27
CA LEU A 99 1.94 12.13 -2.24
C LEU A 99 2.94 12.38 -3.37
N GLY A 100 3.06 13.62 -3.85
CA GLY A 100 4.03 13.99 -4.88
C GLY A 100 5.47 13.73 -4.42
N LEU A 101 5.81 14.10 -3.18
CA LEU A 101 7.13 13.84 -2.59
C LEU A 101 7.36 12.34 -2.37
N VAL A 102 6.38 11.65 -1.78
CA VAL A 102 6.45 10.20 -1.51
C VAL A 102 6.65 9.40 -2.79
N GLY A 103 5.97 9.79 -3.88
CA GLY A 103 6.16 9.18 -5.18
C GLY A 103 7.56 9.38 -5.77
N LEU A 104 8.16 10.57 -5.61
CA LEU A 104 9.55 10.80 -6.02
C LEU A 104 10.54 9.95 -5.20
N LEU A 105 10.32 9.82 -3.90
CA LEU A 105 11.16 8.97 -3.05
C LEU A 105 11.06 7.50 -3.45
N GLY A 106 9.84 7.04 -3.74
CA GLY A 106 9.61 5.71 -4.28
C GLY A 106 10.37 5.46 -5.58
N PHE A 107 10.26 6.36 -6.56
CA PHE A 107 10.96 6.21 -7.84
C PHE A 107 12.48 6.37 -7.72
N GLY A 108 12.96 7.23 -6.82
CA GLY A 108 14.39 7.32 -6.50
C GLY A 108 14.93 6.01 -5.93
N ALA A 109 14.17 5.36 -5.04
CA ALA A 109 14.53 4.06 -4.48
C ALA A 109 14.54 2.95 -5.53
N ALA A 110 13.47 2.84 -6.33
CA ALA A 110 13.40 1.88 -7.44
C ALA A 110 14.54 2.11 -8.47
N GLY A 111 14.77 3.35 -8.88
CA GLY A 111 15.86 3.69 -9.81
C GLY A 111 17.23 3.35 -9.25
N SER A 112 17.42 3.45 -7.93
CA SER A 112 18.68 3.05 -7.29
C SER A 112 18.87 1.53 -7.32
N VAL A 113 17.81 0.75 -7.06
CA VAL A 113 17.85 -0.72 -7.17
C VAL A 113 18.14 -1.16 -8.61
N ASP A 114 17.46 -0.55 -9.58
CA ASP A 114 17.68 -0.79 -11.01
C ASP A 114 19.12 -0.46 -11.44
N LEU A 115 19.67 0.66 -10.95
CA LEU A 115 21.05 1.05 -11.21
C LEU A 115 22.06 0.06 -10.60
N ILE A 116 21.88 -0.36 -9.35
CA ILE A 116 22.75 -1.35 -8.69
C ILE A 116 22.77 -2.66 -9.49
N ARG A 117 21.60 -3.12 -9.95
CA ARG A 117 21.47 -4.31 -10.80
C ARG A 117 22.16 -4.13 -12.15
N THR A 118 21.96 -2.99 -12.80
CA THR A 118 22.59 -2.67 -14.10
C THR A 118 24.11 -2.62 -14.00
N LEU A 119 24.64 -2.11 -12.89
CA LEU A 119 26.07 -2.08 -12.58
C LEU A 119 26.63 -3.44 -12.10
N LYS A 120 25.79 -4.48 -12.02
CA LYS A 120 26.14 -5.83 -11.50
C LYS A 120 26.77 -5.78 -10.11
N LEU A 121 26.38 -4.80 -9.30
CA LEU A 121 26.76 -4.72 -7.90
C LEU A 121 25.89 -5.70 -7.10
N GLU A 122 26.49 -6.32 -6.09
CA GLU A 122 25.74 -7.20 -5.20
C GLU A 122 24.70 -6.40 -4.40
N LEU A 123 23.44 -6.81 -4.48
CA LEU A 123 22.33 -6.29 -3.68
C LEU A 123 22.46 -6.83 -2.24
N SER A 124 23.39 -6.28 -1.48
CA SER A 124 23.54 -6.59 -0.06
C SER A 124 22.57 -5.76 0.79
N ILE A 125 22.15 -6.29 1.94
CA ILE A 125 21.34 -5.54 2.91
C ILE A 125 22.04 -4.23 3.34
N PRO A 126 23.35 -4.22 3.64
CA PRO A 126 24.05 -2.98 3.97
C PRO A 126 24.03 -1.93 2.86
N SER A 127 24.24 -2.33 1.60
CA SER A 127 24.22 -1.38 0.47
C SER A 127 22.81 -0.80 0.26
N LEU A 128 21.78 -1.62 0.39
CA LEU A 128 20.39 -1.14 0.37
C LEU A 128 20.11 -0.18 1.54
N ALA A 129 20.57 -0.50 2.74
CA ALA A 129 20.38 0.36 3.91
C ALA A 129 21.06 1.74 3.73
N VAL A 130 22.27 1.78 3.16
CA VAL A 130 22.97 3.05 2.88
C VAL A 130 22.23 3.87 1.83
N VAL A 131 21.82 3.25 0.73
CA VAL A 131 21.10 3.93 -0.37
C VAL A 131 19.74 4.44 0.09
N LEU A 132 18.94 3.59 0.72
CA LEU A 132 17.62 3.96 1.23
C LEU A 132 17.73 4.96 2.39
N GLY A 133 18.77 4.86 3.23
CA GLY A 133 19.05 5.85 4.27
C GLY A 133 19.41 7.22 3.70
N GLY A 134 20.26 7.26 2.66
CA GLY A 134 20.60 8.49 1.95
C GLY A 134 19.39 9.13 1.25
N LEU A 135 18.59 8.33 0.54
CA LEU A 135 17.33 8.78 -0.07
C LEU A 135 16.33 9.26 0.99
N GLY A 136 16.22 8.56 2.11
CA GLY A 136 15.38 8.96 3.24
C GLY A 136 15.81 10.30 3.83
N ALA A 137 17.11 10.53 4.00
CA ALA A 137 17.64 11.80 4.47
C ALA A 137 17.38 12.95 3.48
N LEU A 138 17.57 12.71 2.16
CA LEU A 138 17.23 13.68 1.13
C LEU A 138 15.73 13.99 1.10
N GLY A 139 14.89 12.95 1.19
CA GLY A 139 13.44 13.09 1.27
C GLY A 139 12.97 13.87 2.48
N PHE A 140 13.56 13.59 3.64
CA PHE A 140 13.29 14.34 4.86
C PHE A 140 13.74 15.81 4.73
N GLY A 141 14.91 16.07 4.13
CA GLY A 141 15.36 17.43 3.84
C GLY A 141 14.39 18.18 2.94
N LEU A 142 13.92 17.57 1.85
CA LEU A 142 12.90 18.17 0.98
C LEU A 142 11.58 18.40 1.72
N PHE A 143 11.17 17.47 2.58
CA PHE A 143 9.99 17.63 3.41
C PHE A 143 10.12 18.83 4.36
N ALA A 144 11.23 18.92 5.10
CA ALA A 144 11.47 19.94 6.12
C ALA A 144 11.72 21.34 5.54
N GLU A 145 12.32 21.43 4.35
CA GLU A 145 12.68 22.72 3.73
C GLU A 145 11.61 23.21 2.74
N VAL A 146 11.04 22.31 1.93
CA VAL A 146 10.16 22.69 0.82
C VAL A 146 8.69 22.60 1.19
N LEU A 147 8.28 21.55 1.90
CA LEU A 147 6.87 21.34 2.24
C LEU A 147 6.50 22.03 3.55
N TYR A 148 7.20 21.70 4.63
CA TYR A 148 6.84 22.13 5.97
C TYR A 148 8.05 22.59 6.77
N SER A 149 8.13 23.91 7.02
CA SER A 149 8.98 24.39 8.10
C SER A 149 8.53 23.78 9.43
N PHE A 150 9.42 23.75 10.42
CA PHE A 150 9.12 23.16 11.72
C PHE A 150 7.86 23.76 12.37
N GLU A 151 7.68 25.07 12.28
CA GLU A 151 6.49 25.78 12.76
C GLU A 151 5.24 25.37 11.97
N ARG A 152 5.37 25.20 10.65
CA ARG A 152 4.25 24.74 9.81
C ARG A 152 3.82 23.32 10.15
N VAL A 153 4.76 22.42 10.48
CA VAL A 153 4.42 21.06 10.93
C VAL A 153 3.55 21.12 12.19
N ASN A 154 3.99 21.85 13.22
CA ASN A 154 3.22 21.97 14.46
C ASN A 154 1.89 22.71 14.24
N ALA A 155 1.85 23.72 13.36
CA ALA A 155 0.63 24.43 13.02
C ALA A 155 -0.38 23.53 12.29
N GLU A 156 0.07 22.72 11.33
CA GLU A 156 -0.77 21.73 10.64
C GLU A 156 -1.25 20.65 11.60
N LEU A 157 -0.39 20.15 12.48
CA LEU A 157 -0.76 19.18 13.48
C LEU A 157 -1.84 19.72 14.42
N ALA A 158 -1.71 20.98 14.86
CA ALA A 158 -2.70 21.65 15.71
C ALA A 158 -4.01 21.97 14.95
N TYR A 159 -3.92 22.38 13.69
CA TYR A 159 -5.09 22.62 12.83
C TYR A 159 -5.86 21.32 12.59
N ARG A 160 -5.16 20.22 12.32
CA ARG A 160 -5.74 18.89 12.11
C ARG A 160 -6.17 18.25 13.44
N ALA A 161 -5.66 18.69 14.59
CA ALA A 161 -6.16 18.28 15.91
C ALA A 161 -7.51 18.92 16.27
N GLN A 162 -8.22 19.59 15.34
CA GLN A 162 -9.55 20.15 15.59
C GLN A 162 -10.65 19.12 15.27
N GLY A 163 -11.57 18.91 16.22
CA GLY A 163 -12.75 18.04 16.08
C GLY A 163 -12.86 16.96 17.17
N GLY A 164 -13.97 16.22 17.20
CA GLY A 164 -14.24 15.21 18.24
C GLY A 164 -13.64 13.82 17.99
N ALA A 165 -12.54 13.71 17.25
CA ALA A 165 -11.96 12.41 16.86
C ALA A 165 -10.43 12.49 16.74
N VAL A 166 -9.80 13.09 17.76
CA VAL A 166 -8.36 13.39 17.77
C VAL A 166 -7.62 12.29 18.52
N TYR A 167 -6.48 11.87 17.99
CA TYR A 167 -5.57 10.93 18.67
C TYR A 167 -4.21 11.59 18.91
N LEU A 168 -3.50 11.12 19.94
CA LEU A 168 -2.23 11.70 20.39
C LEU A 168 -2.34 13.22 20.64
N ASP A 169 -3.46 13.63 21.25
CA ASP A 169 -3.73 15.03 21.58
C ASP A 169 -2.66 15.59 22.52
N GLY A 170 -2.31 16.87 22.30
CA GLY A 170 -1.27 17.56 23.05
C GLY A 170 0.18 17.17 22.72
N MET A 171 0.45 16.15 21.89
CA MET A 171 1.83 15.86 21.46
C MET A 171 2.29 16.79 20.34
N GLN A 172 3.03 17.83 20.71
CA GLN A 172 3.77 18.68 19.78
C GLN A 172 5.23 18.24 19.68
N TYR A 173 5.88 18.60 18.57
CA TYR A 173 7.32 18.38 18.40
C TYR A 173 8.09 19.55 19.01
N SER A 174 9.15 19.28 19.77
CA SER A 174 10.08 20.32 20.22
C SER A 174 11.32 20.46 19.32
N SER A 175 11.61 19.43 18.52
CA SER A 175 12.68 19.43 17.53
C SER A 175 12.40 18.48 16.35
N TRP A 176 13.18 18.60 15.26
CA TRP A 176 13.18 17.61 14.17
C TRP A 176 13.62 16.22 14.62
N PHE A 177 14.43 16.13 15.67
CA PHE A 177 14.81 14.85 16.27
C PHE A 177 13.60 14.16 16.92
N ASP A 178 12.79 14.89 17.67
CA ASP A 178 11.54 14.38 18.25
C ASP A 178 10.57 13.92 17.16
N PHE A 179 10.51 14.69 16.05
CA PHE A 179 9.70 14.34 14.89
C PHE A 179 10.09 12.97 14.33
N LEU A 180 11.38 12.76 14.06
CA LEU A 180 11.89 11.50 13.53
C LEU A 180 11.71 10.34 14.50
N LEU A 181 11.88 10.59 15.80
CA LEU A 181 11.69 9.58 16.84
C LEU A 181 10.23 9.14 16.97
N ALA A 182 9.28 10.06 16.81
CA ALA A 182 7.85 9.77 16.91
C ALA A 182 7.23 9.22 15.60
N ALA A 183 7.89 9.43 14.46
CA ALA A 183 7.36 9.07 13.13
C ALA A 183 6.97 7.58 13.01
N PRO A 184 7.75 6.59 13.49
CA PRO A 184 7.34 5.18 13.40
C PRO A 184 6.05 4.88 14.18
N GLY A 185 5.93 5.40 15.40
CA GLY A 185 4.72 5.23 16.21
C GLY A 185 3.51 5.90 15.55
N ARG A 186 3.68 7.11 15.04
CA ARG A 186 2.62 7.84 14.32
C ARG A 186 2.23 7.19 13.00
N ALA A 187 3.15 6.52 12.30
CA ALA A 187 2.85 5.71 11.13
C ALA A 187 1.92 4.53 11.48
N LEU A 188 2.17 3.84 12.60
CA LEU A 188 1.31 2.77 13.08
C LEU A 188 -0.09 3.29 13.44
N TYR A 189 -0.18 4.43 14.11
CA TYR A 189 -1.47 5.08 14.36
C TYR A 189 -2.17 5.41 13.04
N PHE A 190 -1.48 6.00 12.07
CA PHE A 190 -2.08 6.32 10.77
C PHE A 190 -2.66 5.08 10.07
N VAL A 191 -1.93 3.97 10.05
CA VAL A 191 -2.37 2.75 9.37
C VAL A 191 -3.51 2.06 10.13
N PHE A 192 -3.42 1.95 11.46
CA PHE A 192 -4.30 1.07 12.24
C PHE A 192 -5.39 1.77 13.07
N THR A 193 -5.50 3.11 13.02
CA THR A 193 -6.60 3.82 13.69
C THR A 193 -7.92 3.72 12.90
N PRO A 194 -9.08 3.74 13.57
CA PRO A 194 -9.28 4.04 14.98
C PRO A 194 -9.06 2.77 15.81
N PHE A 195 -8.64 2.96 17.05
CA PHE A 195 -8.63 1.88 18.04
C PHE A 195 -9.99 1.83 18.74
N PRO A 196 -10.38 0.71 19.39
CA PRO A 196 -11.68 0.59 20.05
C PRO A 196 -12.00 1.76 20.99
N LEU A 197 -10.97 2.28 21.67
CA LEU A 197 -11.06 3.40 22.62
C LEU A 197 -11.41 4.75 21.96
N HIS A 198 -11.29 4.88 20.65
CA HIS A 198 -11.57 6.12 19.89
C HIS A 198 -12.98 6.15 19.26
N VAL A 199 -13.83 5.15 19.56
CA VAL A 199 -15.16 5.03 18.97
C VAL A 199 -16.18 5.88 19.74
N GLU A 200 -16.42 7.10 19.24
CA GLU A 200 -17.34 8.09 19.84
C GLU A 200 -18.56 8.37 18.95
N SER A 201 -18.60 7.84 17.73
CA SER A 201 -19.69 8.03 16.78
C SER A 201 -19.94 6.79 15.90
N VAL A 202 -21.10 6.74 15.24
CA VAL A 202 -21.43 5.68 14.27
C VAL A 202 -20.42 5.62 13.13
N PHE A 203 -19.92 6.79 12.69
CA PHE A 203 -18.86 6.85 11.69
C PHE A 203 -17.55 6.24 12.22
N HIS A 204 -17.19 6.47 13.48
CA HIS A 204 -16.01 5.83 14.08
C HIS A 204 -16.19 4.32 14.17
N LEU A 205 -17.40 3.84 14.44
CA LEU A 205 -17.69 2.40 14.46
C LEU A 205 -17.51 1.77 13.07
N LEU A 206 -18.05 2.39 12.02
CA LEU A 206 -17.86 1.90 10.64
C LEU A 206 -16.39 1.88 10.24
N ALA A 207 -15.64 2.91 10.62
CA ALA A 207 -14.25 2.99 10.25
C ALA A 207 -13.34 2.10 11.13
N PHE A 208 -13.77 1.79 12.37
CA PHE A 208 -13.20 0.74 13.20
C PHE A 208 -13.39 -0.65 12.59
N THR A 209 -14.57 -0.97 12.05
CA THR A 209 -14.82 -2.29 11.43
C THR A 209 -14.00 -2.52 10.16
N ALA A 210 -13.46 -1.46 9.54
CA ALA A 210 -12.52 -1.57 8.44
C ALA A 210 -11.07 -1.90 8.89
N VAL A 211 -10.71 -1.64 10.15
CA VAL A 211 -9.34 -1.90 10.65
C VAL A 211 -8.95 -3.38 10.59
N PRO A 212 -9.81 -4.35 10.96
CA PRO A 212 -9.51 -5.76 10.74
C PRO A 212 -9.18 -6.09 9.28
N ILE A 213 -9.86 -5.47 8.31
CA ILE A 213 -9.56 -5.65 6.89
C ILE A 213 -8.16 -5.13 6.57
N VAL A 214 -7.80 -3.93 7.05
CA VAL A 214 -6.46 -3.36 6.86
C VAL A 214 -5.37 -4.23 7.50
N ILE A 215 -5.61 -4.78 8.69
CA ILE A 215 -4.69 -5.72 9.35
C ILE A 215 -4.51 -6.98 8.50
N VAL A 216 -5.61 -7.58 8.03
CA VAL A 216 -5.58 -8.78 7.18
C VAL A 216 -4.83 -8.50 5.87
N LEU A 217 -5.05 -7.34 5.24
CA LEU A 217 -4.31 -6.92 4.05
C LEU A 217 -2.83 -6.68 4.34
N PHE A 218 -2.49 -6.08 5.47
CA PHE A 218 -1.10 -5.86 5.88
C PHE A 218 -0.36 -7.18 6.09
N VAL A 219 -0.96 -8.12 6.84
CA VAL A 219 -0.41 -9.47 7.04
C VAL A 219 -0.33 -10.21 5.70
N GLY A 220 -1.34 -10.09 4.85
CA GLY A 220 -1.34 -10.65 3.50
C GLY A 220 -0.21 -10.09 2.63
N ALA A 221 0.05 -8.78 2.69
CA ALA A 221 1.13 -8.13 1.97
C ALA A 221 2.51 -8.64 2.44
N VAL A 222 2.74 -8.71 3.76
CA VAL A 222 3.98 -9.27 4.33
C VAL A 222 4.16 -10.73 3.91
N ARG A 223 3.09 -11.53 3.98
CA ARG A 223 3.12 -12.94 3.59
C ARG A 223 3.42 -13.12 2.10
N SER A 224 2.82 -12.32 1.22
CA SER A 224 3.10 -12.37 -0.22
C SER A 224 4.56 -12.04 -0.53
N LEU A 225 5.12 -11.01 0.11
CA LEU A 225 6.54 -10.65 -0.05
C LEU A 225 7.51 -11.67 0.58
N TYR A 226 7.04 -12.51 1.50
CA TYR A 226 7.88 -13.53 2.13
C TYR A 226 7.85 -14.87 1.38
N GLU A 227 6.67 -15.26 0.87
CA GLU A 227 6.43 -16.60 0.32
C GLU A 227 6.45 -16.66 -1.21
N CYS A 228 6.34 -15.53 -1.91
CA CYS A 228 6.18 -15.50 -3.37
C CYS A 228 7.36 -14.80 -4.05
N GLU A 229 7.63 -15.20 -5.30
CA GLU A 229 8.57 -14.47 -6.16
C GLU A 229 7.95 -13.16 -6.62
N PHE A 230 8.73 -12.08 -6.63
CA PHE A 230 8.27 -10.75 -7.05
C PHE A 230 9.38 -9.97 -7.76
N ASP A 231 8.98 -8.92 -8.47
CA ASP A 231 9.89 -7.93 -9.03
C ASP A 231 10.41 -7.01 -7.90
N GLU A 232 11.68 -7.14 -7.55
CA GLU A 232 12.30 -6.37 -6.46
C GLU A 232 12.25 -4.85 -6.66
N THR A 233 12.38 -4.37 -7.90
CA THR A 233 12.35 -2.94 -8.20
C THR A 233 10.96 -2.38 -7.90
N VAL A 234 9.91 -3.07 -8.35
CA VAL A 234 8.52 -2.70 -8.06
C VAL A 234 8.21 -2.86 -6.57
N ALA A 235 8.72 -3.91 -5.93
CA ALA A 235 8.53 -4.11 -4.49
C ALA A 235 9.14 -2.96 -3.68
N VAL A 236 10.39 -2.58 -3.95
CA VAL A 236 11.05 -1.47 -3.26
C VAL A 236 10.31 -0.15 -3.48
N LEU A 237 9.84 0.13 -4.70
CA LEU A 237 8.99 1.29 -4.98
C LEU A 237 7.77 1.32 -4.06
N LEU A 238 6.98 0.23 -4.03
CA LEU A 238 5.73 0.17 -3.27
C LEU A 238 5.97 0.19 -1.75
N ILE A 239 7.01 -0.49 -1.27
CA ILE A 239 7.41 -0.50 0.15
C ILE A 239 7.82 0.91 0.59
N VAL A 240 8.69 1.58 -0.17
CA VAL A 240 9.14 2.94 0.17
C VAL A 240 7.97 3.92 0.14
N VAL A 241 7.11 3.84 -0.89
CA VAL A 241 5.90 4.67 -0.95
C VAL A 241 5.01 4.44 0.26
N PHE A 242 4.77 3.19 0.63
CA PHE A 242 3.92 2.84 1.78
C PHE A 242 4.53 3.34 3.10
N LEU A 243 5.81 3.08 3.35
CA LEU A 243 6.48 3.45 4.60
C LEU A 243 6.65 4.96 4.72
N ALA A 244 7.18 5.63 3.70
CA ALA A 244 7.38 7.08 3.71
C ALA A 244 6.05 7.82 3.75
N GLY A 245 5.04 7.34 3.01
CA GLY A 245 3.70 7.91 3.04
C GLY A 245 3.01 7.76 4.38
N SER A 246 3.07 6.56 4.99
CA SER A 246 2.50 6.31 6.32
C SER A 246 3.17 7.14 7.41
N ALA A 247 4.51 7.24 7.37
CA ALA A 247 5.27 8.08 8.30
C ALA A 247 4.97 9.57 8.10
N GLY A 248 5.01 10.07 6.87
CA GLY A 248 4.75 11.47 6.56
C GLY A 248 3.33 11.90 6.93
N TYR A 249 2.32 11.14 6.47
CA TYR A 249 0.92 11.44 6.81
C TYR A 249 0.60 11.21 8.29
N GLY A 250 1.18 10.20 8.93
CA GLY A 250 1.02 9.99 10.36
C GLY A 250 1.66 11.11 11.20
N ALA A 251 2.79 11.66 10.75
CA ALA A 251 3.49 12.70 11.48
C ALA A 251 2.77 14.06 11.48
N ILE A 252 1.97 14.35 10.44
CA ILE A 252 1.25 15.62 10.29
C ILE A 252 -0.26 15.52 10.57
N ASN A 253 -0.83 14.32 10.64
CA ASN A 253 -2.25 14.11 10.97
C ASN A 253 -2.44 13.66 12.41
N SER A 254 -3.38 14.29 13.11
CA SER A 254 -3.86 13.91 14.44
C SER A 254 -5.38 13.67 14.45
N ASN A 255 -6.06 13.85 13.31
CA ASN A 255 -7.49 13.61 13.16
C ASN A 255 -7.77 12.22 12.58
N PHE A 256 -8.70 11.52 13.19
CA PHE A 256 -9.18 10.24 12.69
C PHE A 256 -9.85 10.33 11.30
N GLY A 257 -10.81 11.24 11.12
CA GLY A 257 -11.58 11.36 9.88
C GLY A 257 -10.72 11.75 8.68
N THR A 258 -9.79 12.69 8.87
CA THR A 258 -8.80 13.05 7.85
C THR A 258 -7.79 11.93 7.63
N GLY A 259 -7.36 11.25 8.71
CA GLY A 259 -6.44 10.11 8.66
C GLY A 259 -6.98 8.97 7.79
N VAL A 260 -8.22 8.54 8.04
CA VAL A 260 -8.88 7.50 7.23
C VAL A 260 -8.88 7.85 5.75
N ARG A 261 -9.25 9.09 5.41
CA ARG A 261 -9.33 9.51 4.01
C ARG A 261 -7.99 9.48 3.30
N HIS A 262 -6.93 9.90 3.99
CA HIS A 262 -5.57 9.85 3.45
C HIS A 262 -5.02 8.42 3.39
N ARG A 263 -5.45 7.55 4.31
CA ARG A 263 -5.03 6.14 4.35
C ARG A 263 -5.53 5.33 3.15
N MET A 264 -6.70 5.65 2.59
CA MET A 264 -7.31 4.88 1.48
C MET A 264 -6.36 4.63 0.31
N THR A 265 -5.52 5.61 -0.06
CA THR A 265 -4.52 5.43 -1.13
C THR A 265 -3.50 4.34 -0.80
N PHE A 266 -3.11 4.23 0.47
CA PHE A 266 -2.18 3.21 0.96
C PHE A 266 -2.85 1.85 1.17
N GLU A 267 -4.16 1.81 1.45
CA GLU A 267 -4.93 0.56 1.46
C GLU A 267 -4.89 -0.12 0.09
N PHE A 268 -4.96 0.65 -1.01
CA PHE A 268 -4.79 0.09 -2.36
C PHE A 268 -3.40 -0.47 -2.61
N ILE A 269 -2.35 0.14 -2.04
CA ILE A 269 -0.99 -0.41 -2.11
C ILE A 269 -0.91 -1.73 -1.33
N LEU A 270 -1.55 -1.83 -0.17
CA LEU A 270 -1.65 -3.09 0.56
C LEU A 270 -2.36 -4.16 -0.28
N VAL A 271 -3.45 -3.81 -0.98
CA VAL A 271 -4.13 -4.75 -1.90
C VAL A 271 -3.21 -5.21 -3.03
N VAL A 272 -2.45 -4.29 -3.65
CA VAL A 272 -1.46 -4.62 -4.70
C VAL A 272 -0.44 -5.64 -4.18
N VAL A 273 0.15 -5.37 -3.02
CA VAL A 273 1.20 -6.23 -2.45
C VAL A 273 0.62 -7.55 -1.94
N ALA A 274 -0.60 -7.56 -1.41
CA ALA A 274 -1.31 -8.75 -0.94
C ALA A 274 -1.93 -9.60 -2.07
N ALA A 275 -1.76 -9.23 -3.35
CA ALA A 275 -2.45 -9.86 -4.47
C ALA A 275 -2.33 -11.41 -4.53
N PRO A 276 -1.16 -12.04 -4.28
CA PRO A 276 -1.04 -13.51 -4.23
C PRO A 276 -1.93 -14.16 -3.17
N VAL A 277 -1.94 -13.61 -1.95
CA VAL A 277 -2.79 -14.10 -0.85
C VAL A 277 -4.27 -13.92 -1.20
N ILE A 278 -4.64 -12.78 -1.79
CA ILE A 278 -6.01 -12.50 -2.23
C ILE A 278 -6.45 -13.51 -3.31
N ALA A 279 -5.57 -13.83 -4.26
CA ALA A 279 -5.85 -14.84 -5.30
C ALA A 279 -6.17 -16.21 -4.69
N ARG A 280 -5.40 -16.62 -3.66
CA ARG A 280 -5.65 -17.87 -2.94
C ARG A 280 -7.01 -17.86 -2.23
N TRP A 281 -7.37 -16.76 -1.58
CA TRP A 281 -8.70 -16.63 -0.95
C TRP A 281 -9.83 -16.67 -1.97
N GLU A 282 -9.66 -16.04 -3.13
CA GLU A 282 -10.62 -16.10 -4.22
C GLU A 282 -10.87 -17.54 -4.66
N LEU A 283 -9.80 -18.33 -4.86
CA LEU A 283 -9.90 -19.74 -5.23
C LEU A 283 -10.67 -20.55 -4.17
N LEU A 284 -10.34 -20.39 -2.89
CA LEU A 284 -11.02 -21.07 -1.78
C LEU A 284 -12.52 -20.72 -1.73
N VAL A 285 -12.87 -19.44 -1.95
CA VAL A 285 -14.28 -19.01 -1.98
C VAL A 285 -15.01 -19.62 -3.18
N ARG A 286 -14.38 -19.65 -4.37
CA ARG A 286 -14.97 -20.26 -5.57
C ARG A 286 -15.19 -21.77 -5.38
N GLU A 287 -14.23 -22.46 -4.79
CA GLU A 287 -14.32 -23.88 -4.47
C GLU A 287 -15.44 -24.16 -3.46
N TRP A 288 -15.52 -23.36 -2.40
CA TRP A 288 -16.61 -23.44 -1.42
C TRP A 288 -17.99 -23.22 -2.05
N LEU A 289 -18.09 -22.32 -3.06
CA LEU A 289 -19.30 -22.08 -3.83
C LEU A 289 -19.59 -23.14 -4.91
N GLY A 290 -18.73 -24.16 -5.08
CA GLY A 290 -18.86 -25.17 -6.12
C GLY A 290 -18.60 -24.67 -7.55
N VAL A 291 -17.98 -23.50 -7.68
CA VAL A 291 -17.59 -22.92 -8.97
C VAL A 291 -16.21 -23.46 -9.34
N VAL A 292 -16.17 -24.62 -10.00
CA VAL A 292 -14.92 -25.24 -10.46
C VAL A 292 -14.23 -24.30 -11.46
N PRO A 293 -12.96 -23.89 -11.24
CA PRO A 293 -12.21 -23.10 -12.21
C PRO A 293 -12.11 -23.86 -13.54
N ARG A 294 -12.60 -23.26 -14.62
CA ARG A 294 -12.62 -23.90 -15.95
C ARG A 294 -11.30 -23.79 -16.71
N HIS A 295 -10.20 -23.37 -16.07
CA HIS A 295 -8.87 -23.28 -16.65
C HIS A 295 -7.86 -23.86 -15.66
N GLY A 296 -7.52 -25.14 -15.84
CA GLY A 296 -6.33 -25.72 -15.22
C GLY A 296 -5.10 -25.17 -15.93
N ASN A 297 -4.28 -24.42 -15.20
CA ASN A 297 -2.89 -24.20 -15.57
C ASN A 297 -2.06 -25.21 -14.77
N GLU A 298 -1.06 -25.84 -15.38
CA GLU A 298 -0.22 -26.91 -14.78
C GLU A 298 0.38 -26.56 -13.40
N TYR A 299 0.47 -25.28 -13.06
CA TYR A 299 0.89 -24.80 -11.73
C TYR A 299 -0.11 -25.10 -10.61
N ASP A 300 -1.42 -25.12 -10.90
CA ASP A 300 -2.46 -25.44 -9.90
C ASP A 300 -2.46 -26.94 -9.57
N GLU A 301 -2.10 -27.78 -10.53
CA GLU A 301 -1.88 -29.22 -10.30
C GLU A 301 -0.65 -29.46 -9.43
N GLN A 302 0.48 -28.78 -9.69
CA GLN A 302 1.68 -28.91 -8.86
C GLN A 302 1.48 -28.41 -7.42
N GLN A 303 0.73 -27.33 -7.21
CA GLN A 303 0.40 -26.87 -5.86
C GLN A 303 -0.56 -27.81 -5.13
N ARG A 304 -1.51 -28.43 -5.86
CA ARG A 304 -2.39 -29.48 -5.31
C ARG A 304 -1.62 -30.74 -4.92
N GLU A 305 -0.73 -31.22 -5.78
CA GLU A 305 0.14 -32.36 -5.47
C GLU A 305 1.05 -32.08 -4.26
N ALA A 306 1.61 -30.87 -4.17
CA ALA A 306 2.43 -30.47 -3.03
C ALA A 306 1.63 -30.40 -1.71
N GLN A 307 0.38 -29.92 -1.75
CA GLN A 307 -0.50 -29.91 -0.56
C GLN A 307 -0.99 -31.31 -0.16
N GLU A 308 -1.29 -32.19 -1.12
CA GLU A 308 -1.67 -33.57 -0.83
C GLU A 308 -0.51 -34.36 -0.22
N LEU A 309 0.72 -34.17 -0.72
CA LEU A 309 1.93 -34.78 -0.16
C LEU A 309 2.21 -34.32 1.28
N ASP A 310 2.06 -33.03 1.58
CA ASP A 310 2.28 -32.49 2.94
C ASP A 310 1.19 -32.96 3.93
N GLY A 311 -0.06 -33.09 3.45
CA GLY A 311 -1.16 -33.70 4.20
C GLY A 311 -0.93 -35.18 4.53
N HIS A 312 -0.39 -35.95 3.57
CA HIS A 312 -0.04 -37.35 3.78
C HIS A 312 1.17 -37.54 4.71
N VAL A 313 2.15 -36.64 4.68
CA VAL A 313 3.30 -36.68 5.61
C VAL A 313 2.86 -36.36 7.04
N LYS A 314 1.97 -35.38 7.24
CA LYS A 314 1.38 -35.09 8.56
C LYS A 314 0.56 -36.26 9.11
N ALA A 315 -0.28 -36.87 8.28
CA ALA A 315 -1.08 -38.03 8.69
C ALA A 315 -0.23 -39.27 9.03
N ARG A 316 0.98 -39.39 8.46
CA ARG A 316 1.91 -40.49 8.76
C ARG A 316 2.79 -40.24 10.00
N GLY A 317 2.95 -38.97 10.39
CA GLY A 317 3.69 -38.59 11.61
C GLY A 317 2.88 -38.67 12.90
N GLU A 318 1.54 -38.78 12.82
CA GLU A 318 0.63 -38.81 13.97
C GLU A 318 0.24 -40.22 14.45
N TYR A 319 0.82 -41.29 13.90
CA TYR A 319 0.71 -42.64 14.47
C TYR A 319 2.00 -43.00 15.23
N PRO A 320 2.01 -42.95 16.57
CA PRO A 320 3.07 -43.59 17.33
C PRO A 320 2.99 -45.10 17.10
N ASN A 321 4.09 -45.71 16.69
CA ASN A 321 4.28 -47.16 16.73
C ASN A 321 4.17 -47.64 18.19
N GLU A 322 2.96 -47.97 18.64
CA GLU A 322 2.77 -48.88 19.77
C GLU A 322 2.78 -50.32 19.24
N ALA A 323 3.98 -50.89 19.13
CA ALA A 323 4.18 -52.34 19.08
C ALA A 323 5.62 -52.65 19.51
N GLY A 324 5.79 -53.03 20.77
CA GLY A 324 7.09 -53.35 21.34
C GLY A 324 7.05 -53.84 22.78
N GLU A 325 6.17 -54.81 23.09
CA GLU A 325 6.40 -55.88 24.08
C GLU A 325 5.83 -57.18 23.54
#